data_AF-A0A7V5Q0Z7-F1
#
_entry.id   AF-A0A7V5Q0Z7-F1
#
_cell.length_a   1.000
_cell.length_b   1.000
_cell.length_c   1.000
_cell.angle_alpha   90.00
_cell.angle_beta   90.00
_cell.angle_gamma   90.00
#
_symmetry.space_group_name_H-M   'P 1'
#
loop_
_entity.id
_entity.type
_entity.pdbx_description
1 polymer ?
#
loop_
_entity_poly.entity_id
_entity_poly.type
_entity_poly.pdbx_seq_one_letter_code
_entity_poly.pdbx_strand_id
1 'polypeptide(L)'
;MGHAVGLGEISTYSALNQPLNAQIEMVSTSPDEVGGITVKLAPESVFEQVGITRSPVLNHLRFKPAVVNGTPVIKVSSDRPIQEPFVNFIVEVSWPKG
;
A
#
# COMPACT_ATOMS: atom_id res chain seq x y z
N MET A 1 -13.87 -16.70 -9.89
CA MET A 1 -14.44 -15.57 -9.13
C MET A 1 -13.26 -14.72 -8.69
N GLY A 2 -13.14 -13.48 -9.16
CA GLY A 2 -12.01 -12.61 -8.79
C GLY A 2 -12.24 -12.05 -7.39
N HIS A 3 -11.29 -12.27 -6.48
CA HIS A 3 -11.31 -11.62 -5.17
C HIS A 3 -10.83 -10.18 -5.38
N ALA A 4 -11.78 -9.26 -5.52
CA ALA A 4 -11.46 -7.83 -5.48
C ALA A 4 -11.19 -7.47 -4.02
N VAL A 5 -10.00 -6.94 -3.74
CA VAL A 5 -9.76 -6.33 -2.44
C VAL A 5 -10.23 -4.89 -2.48
N GLY A 6 -11.26 -4.63 -1.69
CA GLY A 6 -11.56 -3.28 -1.25
C GLY A 6 -10.40 -2.78 -0.42
N LEU A 7 -9.67 -1.79 -0.94
CA LEU A 7 -8.82 -0.95 -0.12
C LEU A 7 -9.72 0.10 0.50
N GLY A 8 -9.73 0.16 1.84
CA GLY A 8 -10.50 1.15 2.59
C GLY A 8 -9.83 2.54 2.55
N GLU A 9 -10.21 3.39 3.50
CA GLU A 9 -9.61 4.71 3.65
C GLU A 9 -8.12 4.59 4.05
N ILE A 10 -7.30 5.50 3.51
CA ILE A 10 -5.89 5.63 3.92
C ILE A 10 -5.79 6.61 5.09
N SER A 11 -5.43 6.10 6.26
CA SER A 11 -5.13 6.90 7.43
C SER A 11 -3.66 7.29 7.42
N THR A 12 -3.37 8.59 7.27
CA THR A 12 -1.99 9.11 7.29
C THR A 12 -1.66 9.66 8.68
N TYR A 13 -0.51 9.24 9.21
CA TYR A 13 0.00 9.60 10.54
C TYR A 13 1.26 10.47 10.48
N SER A 14 1.66 10.92 9.29
CA SER A 14 2.82 11.78 9.05
C SER A 14 2.43 13.11 8.44
N ALA A 15 3.21 14.15 8.76
CA ALA A 15 3.10 15.46 8.12
C ALA A 15 3.95 15.53 6.83
N LEU A 16 3.70 16.55 6.00
CA LEU A 16 4.55 16.89 4.85
C LEU A 16 6.00 17.16 5.32
N ASN A 17 7.00 16.78 4.52
CA ASN A 17 8.44 16.81 4.86
C ASN A 17 8.88 15.83 5.95
N GLN A 18 8.07 14.83 6.29
CA GLN A 18 8.47 13.74 7.18
C GLN A 18 8.44 12.40 6.45
N PRO A 19 9.12 11.36 6.97
CA PRO A 19 8.93 10.00 6.50
C PRO A 19 7.45 9.65 6.54
N LEU A 20 6.93 9.13 5.44
CA LEU A 20 5.55 8.69 5.34
C LEU A 20 5.31 7.58 6.35
N ASN A 21 4.20 7.69 7.04
CA ASN A 21 3.63 6.65 7.89
C ASN A 21 2.13 6.71 7.66
N ALA A 22 1.61 5.71 6.95
CA ALA A 22 0.20 5.59 6.66
C ALA A 22 -0.24 4.15 6.81
N GLN A 23 -1.53 3.95 7.02
CA GLN A 23 -2.14 2.64 7.11
C GLN A 23 -3.36 2.62 6.18
N ILE A 24 -3.47 1.55 5.41
CA ILE A 24 -4.61 1.30 4.54
C ILE A 24 -5.37 0.11 5.12
N GLU A 25 -6.62 0.30 5.49
CA GLU A 25 -7.46 -0.79 6.00
C GLU A 25 -7.84 -1.75 4.87
N MET A 26 -7.75 -3.05 5.15
CA MET A 26 -8.15 -4.10 4.22
C MET A 26 -9.56 -4.58 4.57
N VAL A 27 -10.58 -4.08 3.89
CA VAL A 27 -12.00 -4.34 4.26
C VAL A 27 -12.50 -5.74 3.87
N SER A 28 -11.79 -6.45 3.00
CA SER A 28 -12.16 -7.80 2.54
C SER A 28 -11.08 -8.85 2.84
N THR A 29 -10.30 -8.63 3.89
CA THR A 29 -9.22 -9.53 4.31
C THR A 29 -9.45 -9.97 5.74
N SER A 30 -9.25 -11.25 6.04
CA SER A 30 -9.25 -11.73 7.43
C SER A 30 -7.85 -11.59 8.04
N PRO A 31 -7.72 -11.31 9.35
CA PRO A 31 -6.42 -11.18 10.02
C PRO A 31 -5.54 -12.43 9.91
N ASP A 32 -6.13 -13.63 9.81
CA ASP A 32 -5.42 -14.90 9.57
C ASP A 32 -4.74 -14.96 8.20
N GLU A 33 -5.33 -14.31 7.18
CA GLU A 33 -4.80 -14.33 5.82
C GLU A 33 -3.62 -13.39 5.63
N VAL A 34 -3.49 -12.37 6.49
CA VAL A 34 -2.44 -11.33 6.41
C VAL A 34 -1.04 -11.92 6.37
N GLY A 35 -0.79 -13.03 7.09
CA GLY A 35 0.52 -13.70 7.11
C GLY A 35 0.92 -14.29 5.76
N GLY A 36 -0.04 -14.62 4.89
CA GLY A 36 0.21 -15.10 3.54
C GLY A 36 0.28 -13.99 2.50
N ILE A 37 -0.32 -12.83 2.77
CA ILE A 37 -0.45 -11.75 1.80
C ILE A 37 0.91 -11.15 1.47
N THR A 38 1.15 -10.98 0.18
CA THR A 38 2.29 -10.22 -0.32
C THR A 38 1.79 -8.97 -1.03
N VAL A 39 2.23 -7.81 -0.54
CA VAL A 39 1.95 -6.51 -1.16
C VAL A 39 3.23 -5.99 -1.80
N LYS A 40 3.18 -5.62 -3.07
CA LYS A 40 4.30 -5.03 -3.79
C LYS A 40 3.85 -3.81 -4.58
N LEU A 41 4.76 -2.88 -4.79
CA LEU A 41 4.53 -1.76 -5.70
C LEU A 41 4.43 -2.31 -7.13
N ALA A 42 3.45 -1.84 -7.89
CA ALA A 42 3.28 -2.25 -9.28
C ALA A 42 4.50 -1.82 -10.13
N PRO A 43 4.85 -2.60 -11.17
CA PRO A 43 5.93 -2.24 -12.08
C PRO A 43 5.53 -1.04 -12.95
N GLU A 44 6.53 -0.38 -13.53
CA GLU A 44 6.36 0.81 -14.37
C GLU A 44 5.34 0.60 -15.50
N SER A 45 5.35 -0.56 -16.14
CA SER A 45 4.41 -0.88 -17.22
C SER A 45 2.94 -0.78 -16.80
N VAL A 46 2.62 -1.06 -15.53
CA VAL A 46 1.24 -0.89 -15.01
C VAL A 46 0.88 0.58 -14.88
N PHE A 47 1.81 1.41 -14.40
CA PHE A 47 1.64 2.87 -14.32
C PHE A 47 1.42 3.49 -15.70
N GLU A 48 2.23 3.09 -16.69
CA GLU A 48 2.09 3.52 -18.08
C GLU A 48 0.73 3.11 -18.66
N GLN A 49 0.29 1.88 -18.41
CA GLN A 49 -0.97 1.35 -18.92
C GLN A 49 -2.19 2.13 -18.40
N VAL A 50 -2.12 2.66 -17.17
CA VAL A 50 -3.19 3.49 -16.60
C VAL A 50 -2.97 5.00 -16.81
N GLY A 51 -1.90 5.39 -17.51
CA GLY A 51 -1.59 6.80 -17.81
C GLY A 51 -1.12 7.61 -16.60
N ILE A 52 -0.56 6.97 -15.58
CA ILE A 52 -0.06 7.63 -14.36
C ILE A 52 1.47 7.68 -14.41
N THR A 53 2.06 8.84 -14.10
CA THR A 53 3.53 8.94 -13.98
C THR A 53 4.00 8.33 -12.67
N ARG A 54 4.95 7.40 -12.74
CA ARG A 54 5.54 6.75 -11.56
C ARG A 54 6.55 7.70 -10.90
N SER A 55 6.23 8.24 -9.74
CA SER A 55 7.16 9.12 -9.00
C SER A 55 8.36 8.31 -8.47
N PRO A 56 9.59 8.83 -8.53
CA PRO A 56 10.77 8.16 -7.98
C PRO A 56 10.69 7.93 -6.47
N VAL A 57 9.85 8.70 -5.77
CA VAL A 57 9.60 8.54 -4.33
C VAL A 57 9.02 7.17 -3.99
N LEU A 58 8.32 6.55 -4.95
CA LEU A 58 7.70 5.24 -4.78
C LEU A 58 8.73 4.14 -4.54
N ASN A 59 9.97 4.32 -5.01
CA ASN A 59 11.07 3.39 -4.76
C ASN A 59 11.51 3.39 -3.28
N HIS A 60 11.19 4.44 -2.54
CA HIS A 60 11.47 4.58 -1.11
C HIS A 60 10.30 4.13 -0.23
N LEU A 61 9.17 3.74 -0.84
CA LEU A 61 8.01 3.25 -0.10
C LEU A 61 8.13 1.75 0.18
N ARG A 62 7.78 1.40 1.41
CA ARG A 62 7.69 0.04 1.91
C ARG A 62 6.25 -0.24 2.30
N PHE A 63 5.75 -1.34 1.76
CA PHE A 63 4.42 -1.86 2.02
C PHE A 63 4.57 -3.12 2.86
N LYS A 64 3.95 -3.14 4.04
CA LYS A 64 3.99 -4.29 4.93
C LYS A 64 2.57 -4.64 5.40
N PRO A 65 2.02 -5.80 5.00
CA PRO A 65 0.77 -6.28 5.57
C PRO A 65 0.98 -6.58 7.06
N ALA A 66 0.05 -6.13 7.89
CA ALA A 66 0.09 -6.29 9.33
C ALA A 66 -1.34 -6.35 9.90
N VAL A 67 -1.47 -6.84 11.13
CA VAL A 67 -2.71 -6.76 11.90
C VAL A 67 -2.49 -5.78 13.04
N VAL A 68 -3.36 -4.77 13.16
CA VAL A 68 -3.31 -3.74 14.20
C VAL A 68 -4.63 -3.76 14.95
N ASN A 69 -4.61 -4.08 16.24
CA ASN A 69 -5.82 -4.21 17.08
C ASN A 69 -6.89 -5.16 16.50
N GLY A 70 -6.47 -6.23 15.82
CA GLY A 70 -7.39 -7.17 15.16
C GLY A 70 -7.84 -6.75 13.75
N THR A 71 -7.52 -5.53 13.32
CA THR A 71 -7.83 -5.04 11.98
C THR A 71 -6.66 -5.30 11.02
N PRO A 72 -6.90 -5.95 9.88
CA PRO A 72 -5.90 -6.15 8.85
C PRO A 72 -5.64 -4.83 8.11
N VAL A 73 -4.37 -4.41 8.09
CA VAL A 73 -3.92 -3.14 7.50
C VAL A 73 -2.65 -3.32 6.68
N ILE A 74 -2.49 -2.51 5.64
CA ILE A 74 -1.22 -2.37 4.92
C ILE A 74 -0.52 -1.15 5.50
N LYS A 75 0.59 -1.38 6.20
CA LYS A 75 1.46 -0.30 6.66
C LYS A 75 2.28 0.21 5.49
N VAL A 76 2.12 1.49 5.19
CA VAL A 76 2.89 2.21 4.17
C VAL A 76 3.86 3.11 4.90
N SER A 77 5.15 2.90 4.67
CA SER A 77 6.21 3.69 5.29
C SER A 77 7.26 4.09 4.27
N SER A 78 7.94 5.22 4.47
CA SER A 78 9.08 5.60 3.62
C SER A 78 10.39 5.66 4.38
N ASP A 79 11.51 5.36 3.71
CA ASP A 79 12.85 5.55 4.29
C ASP A 79 13.36 6.99 4.18
N ARG A 80 12.69 7.84 3.38
CA ARG A 80 13.03 9.25 3.16
C ARG A 80 11.83 10.17 3.42
N PRO A 81 12.07 11.42 3.83
CA PRO A 81 11.00 12.41 3.95
C PRO A 81 10.33 12.66 2.61
N ILE A 82 9.00 12.66 2.60
CA ILE A 82 8.19 12.95 1.41
C ILE A 82 7.93 14.45 1.35
N GLN A 83 8.41 15.09 0.28
CA GLN A 83 8.18 16.52 0.02
C GLN A 83 7.00 16.74 -0.93
N GLU A 84 6.58 15.69 -1.63
CA GLU A 84 5.46 15.75 -2.56
C GLU A 84 4.13 15.94 -1.80
N PRO A 85 3.28 16.88 -2.24
CA PRO A 85 1.99 17.15 -1.58
C PRO A 85 1.00 16.00 -1.74
N PHE A 86 1.10 15.24 -2.84
CA PHE A 86 0.29 14.06 -3.11
C PHE A 86 1.17 12.97 -3.68
N VAL A 87 1.05 11.75 -3.16
CA VAL A 87 1.75 10.57 -3.68
C VAL A 87 0.72 9.58 -4.16
N ASN A 88 0.77 9.26 -5.45
CA ASN A 88 -0.09 8.26 -6.07
C ASN A 88 0.73 6.99 -6.32
N PHE A 89 0.23 5.85 -5.87
CA PHE A 89 0.86 4.56 -6.10
C PHE A 89 -0.17 3.51 -6.43
N ILE A 90 0.28 2.52 -7.18
CA ILE A 90 -0.47 1.32 -7.50
C ILE A 90 0.27 0.18 -6.81
N VAL A 91 -0.47 -0.63 -6.05
CA VAL A 91 0.08 -1.82 -5.40
C VAL A 91 -0.63 -3.05 -5.94
N GLU A 92 0.16 -4.10 -6.13
CA GLU A 92 -0.32 -5.43 -6.41
C GLU A 92 -0.35 -6.21 -5.10
N VAL A 93 -1.49 -6.84 -4.85
CA VAL A 93 -1.70 -7.67 -3.68
C VAL A 93 -1.91 -9.10 -4.16
N SER A 94 -1.14 -10.04 -3.60
CA SER A 94 -1.19 -11.46 -3.94
C SER A 94 -1.47 -12.29 -2.70
N TRP A 95 -2.46 -13.18 -2.80
CA TRP A 95 -2.82 -14.14 -1.76
C TRP A 95 -2.30 -15.52 -2.17
N PRO A 96 -1.70 -16.29 -1.25
CA PRO A 96 -1.20 -17.63 -1.55
C PRO A 96 -2.32 -18.66 -1.70
N LYS A 97 -3.56 -18.32 -1.32
CA LYS A 97 -4.75 -19.18 -1.42
C LYS A 97 -5.72 -18.77 -2.56
N GLY A 98 -5.27 -17.97 -3.53
CA GLY A 98 -6.08 -17.52 -4.66
C GLY A 98 -5.32 -17.54 -5.98
#